data_AF-A0AAV4F9Z2-F1
#
_entry.id   AF-A0AAV4F9Z2-F1
#
_cell.length_a   1.000
_cell.length_b   1.000
_cell.length_c   1.000
_cell.angle_alpha   90.00
_cell.angle_beta   90.00
_cell.angle_gamma   90.00
#
_symmetry.space_group_name_H-M   'P 1'
#
loop_
_entity.id
_entity.type
_entity.pdbx_description
1 polymer ?
#
loop_
_entity_poly.entity_id
_entity_poly.type
_entity_poly.pdbx_seq_one_letter_code
_entity_poly.pdbx_strand_id
1 'polypeptide(L)'
;MNWRVRWDDIMFGGPTRNDKKSSEKQNSHRNSYTSDCSADTIAVHLSDVANKQLYTKTGYYKGAILAIKPIPRTHISMTKPLLMDIKKMKDLQNDHLVRFHGVCIDVPNQCILTEYCPKGSLQDVLENDAIKLDWMFRYSIMQDIVRGMTYLHSTDIKSHGHLKSSNCVVDSRFVVKITDFGLHYFKEKEEELQDDTYAIERNKLWMAPELLRMANPPSCGTQKGDVYSFAIICQEIVYRNGAFYLQNLDLSPSEITDKIRKCMKPLFRPTLEEFDCPSDELAGVIRRCWAEDPADRPDFQGLRTLIKKLNKDGDKGDILDNLLSRMEQYANNLEALVEERTADYLQEKKKAEELLYNMLPRSVAHQLIRGESIKAEWYDSVTIYFSDICGFTALSAASTPMQVVDLLNDLYTVFDSIIDNFDVYKVETIGDAYMVVSGLPVTNGTLHAREIARMSLALLDAVFRFKIRHRPNDQLKLRIGIHSGPVCAGVVGLKMPRYCLFGDTVNTSSRMESNGMPLRIHVSPFTQEILLSFGTFHLEMRGPVEMKGKGSVTTYWLLGEKDSPYNIQQQGNNQPTVSAGSPIATVTPTTSTAVTTSAISPISPEPKSSRKLSLKNLIH
;
A
#
# COMPACT_ATOMS: atom_id res chain seq x y z
N MET A 1 20.83 5.63 42.27
CA MET A 1 20.14 6.94 42.25
C MET A 1 19.12 6.92 41.12
N ASN A 2 17.82 7.06 41.41
CA ASN A 2 16.71 6.77 40.48
C ASN A 2 16.40 7.90 39.46
N TRP A 3 17.26 8.92 39.35
CA TRP A 3 17.07 10.10 38.49
C TRP A 3 18.03 10.16 37.29
N ARG A 4 19.17 9.44 37.34
CA ARG A 4 20.17 9.46 36.28
C ARG A 4 19.77 8.48 35.17
N VAL A 5 19.74 8.97 33.95
CA VAL A 5 19.51 8.18 32.73
C VAL A 5 20.84 8.07 31.99
N ARG A 6 21.14 6.89 31.44
CA ARG A 6 22.30 6.71 30.55
C ARG A 6 21.84 6.89 29.11
N TRP A 7 22.69 7.49 28.28
CA TRP A 7 22.34 7.71 26.87
C TRP A 7 22.02 6.39 26.14
N ASP A 8 22.77 5.33 26.44
CA ASP A 8 22.60 3.99 25.82
C ASP A 8 21.27 3.31 26.16
N ASP A 9 20.59 3.74 27.23
CA ASP A 9 19.28 3.21 27.60
C ASP A 9 18.14 3.84 26.79
N ILE A 10 18.43 4.89 26.00
CA ILE A 10 17.46 5.63 25.18
C ILE A 10 17.49 5.07 23.76
N MET A 11 16.38 4.45 23.34
CA MET A 11 16.24 3.94 21.97
C MET A 11 15.64 5.00 21.05
N PHE A 12 16.31 5.27 19.93
CA PHE A 12 15.85 6.19 18.88
C PHE A 12 15.29 5.38 17.71
N GLY A 13 14.08 5.73 17.26
CA GLY A 13 13.29 4.90 16.36
C GLY A 13 12.44 3.89 17.14
N GLY A 14 11.22 3.61 16.65
CA GLY A 14 10.31 2.66 17.31
C GLY A 14 10.94 1.28 17.51
N PRO A 15 10.49 0.49 18.51
CA PRO A 15 11.03 -0.84 18.73
C PRO A 15 10.82 -1.70 17.48
N THR A 16 11.89 -1.96 16.74
CA THR A 16 11.88 -2.91 15.63
C THR A 16 11.69 -4.30 16.21
N ARG A 17 10.58 -4.93 15.85
CA ARG A 17 10.30 -6.33 16.16
C ARG A 17 11.17 -7.20 15.25
N ASN A 18 12.48 -7.26 15.52
CA ASN A 18 13.38 -8.34 15.10
C ASN A 18 14.81 -8.04 15.57
N ASP A 19 15.24 -8.71 16.64
CA ASP A 19 16.52 -9.41 16.63
C ASP A 19 16.51 -10.51 17.71
N LYS A 20 16.23 -11.73 17.27
CA LYS A 20 16.59 -12.93 18.01
C LYS A 20 18.10 -13.09 17.92
N LYS A 21 18.82 -12.86 19.01
CA LYS A 21 20.05 -13.63 19.31
C LYS A 21 20.05 -14.12 20.76
N SER A 22 19.95 -15.45 20.82
CA SER A 22 20.33 -16.40 21.86
C SER A 22 21.37 -15.93 22.89
N SER A 23 21.08 -16.20 24.16
CA SER A 23 21.95 -17.01 25.03
C SER A 23 21.21 -17.47 26.29
N GLU A 24 21.34 -18.77 26.58
CA GLU A 24 20.76 -19.50 27.71
C GLU A 24 21.44 -19.15 29.06
N LYS A 25 20.70 -19.13 30.18
CA LYS A 25 20.66 -20.20 31.21
C LYS A 25 20.10 -19.74 32.58
N GLN A 26 19.31 -20.66 33.14
CA GLN A 26 19.07 -21.00 34.57
C GLN A 26 17.98 -20.31 35.44
N ASN A 27 16.86 -21.05 35.57
CA ASN A 27 16.15 -21.48 36.80
C ASN A 27 16.30 -20.68 38.11
N SER A 28 15.18 -20.21 38.70
CA SER A 28 14.32 -21.00 39.62
C SER A 28 13.32 -20.14 40.44
N HIS A 29 12.06 -20.58 40.41
CA HIS A 29 11.05 -20.65 41.50
C HIS A 29 10.41 -19.40 42.15
N ARG A 30 9.06 -19.42 42.02
CA ARG A 30 7.97 -19.10 42.98
C ARG A 30 7.41 -17.66 43.12
N ASN A 31 6.17 -17.55 42.61
CA ASN A 31 4.95 -16.92 43.15
C ASN A 31 5.03 -15.55 43.86
N SER A 32 4.30 -14.56 43.32
CA SER A 32 3.09 -14.04 43.99
C SER A 32 2.31 -13.06 43.10
N TYR A 33 1.00 -13.29 43.04
CA TYR A 33 -0.05 -12.40 42.53
C TYR A 33 0.01 -11.01 43.18
N THR A 34 -0.05 -9.94 42.39
CA THR A 34 -0.80 -8.70 42.72
C THR A 34 -1.12 -7.89 41.47
N SER A 35 -2.40 -7.91 41.12
CA SER A 35 -3.27 -6.83 40.62
C SER A 35 -2.92 -6.05 39.35
N ASP A 36 -3.86 -6.18 38.40
CA ASP A 36 -4.06 -5.45 37.15
C ASP A 36 -3.83 -3.94 37.21
N CYS A 37 -3.08 -3.45 36.23
CA CYS A 37 -3.26 -2.11 35.67
C CYS A 37 -3.13 -2.18 34.14
N SER A 38 -4.29 -2.18 33.48
CA SER A 38 -4.55 -1.69 32.12
C SER A 38 -3.58 -2.11 31.01
N ALA A 39 -3.81 -3.30 30.46
CA ALA A 39 -3.14 -3.83 29.28
C ALA A 39 -3.60 -3.20 27.94
N ASP A 40 -4.54 -2.24 27.96
CA ASP A 40 -5.18 -1.75 26.72
C ASP A 40 -4.47 -0.60 26.01
N THR A 41 -3.37 -0.06 26.55
CA THR A 41 -2.66 1.07 25.92
C THR A 41 -1.66 0.64 24.84
N ILE A 42 -1.39 -0.66 24.68
CA ILE A 42 -0.25 -1.16 23.88
C ILE A 42 -0.67 -1.64 22.47
N ALA A 43 -1.95 -1.94 22.22
CA ALA A 43 -2.37 -2.53 20.94
C ALA A 43 -2.69 -1.51 19.83
N VAL A 44 -2.98 -0.25 20.15
CA VAL A 44 -3.42 0.76 19.16
C VAL A 44 -2.25 1.55 18.55
N HIS A 45 -1.02 1.36 19.03
CA HIS A 45 0.11 2.23 18.67
C HIS A 45 1.07 1.70 17.59
N LEU A 46 0.81 0.51 17.03
CA LEU A 46 1.74 -0.19 16.13
C LEU A 46 1.54 0.08 14.63
N SER A 47 0.38 0.57 14.18
CA SER A 47 0.13 0.88 12.76
C SER A 47 0.36 2.34 12.37
N ASP A 48 0.49 3.24 13.34
CA ASP A 48 0.38 4.70 13.13
C ASP A 48 1.73 5.47 13.18
N VAL A 49 2.85 4.77 13.34
CA VAL A 49 4.17 5.40 13.55
C VAL A 49 4.73 6.06 12.28
N ALA A 50 4.22 5.70 11.10
CA ALA A 50 4.77 6.19 9.83
C ALA A 50 4.34 7.61 9.43
N ASN A 51 3.28 8.19 10.04
CA ASN A 51 2.70 9.47 9.59
C ASN A 51 2.41 10.52 10.68
N LYS A 52 2.92 10.38 11.92
CA LYS A 52 2.73 11.41 12.96
C LYS A 52 3.76 12.53 12.88
N GLN A 53 3.28 13.77 12.84
CA GLN A 53 4.10 14.99 13.01
C GLN A 53 4.71 14.97 14.42
N LEU A 54 6.03 14.78 14.51
CA LEU A 54 6.77 14.85 15.77
C LEU A 54 7.09 16.31 16.08
N TYR A 55 6.50 16.85 17.16
CA TYR A 55 6.70 18.23 17.61
C TYR A 55 8.04 18.47 18.32
N THR A 56 8.71 17.42 18.79
CA THR A 56 10.02 17.53 19.46
C THR A 56 10.82 16.24 19.30
N LYS A 57 12.10 16.26 19.71
CA LYS A 57 12.96 15.08 19.72
C LYS A 57 12.44 14.09 20.76
N THR A 58 12.19 12.86 20.33
CA THR A 58 11.66 11.79 21.19
C THR A 58 12.59 10.59 21.25
N GLY A 59 12.45 9.78 22.30
CA GLY A 59 13.12 8.49 22.42
C GLY A 59 12.38 7.56 23.37
N TYR A 60 12.58 6.27 23.22
CA TYR A 60 11.99 5.25 24.08
C TYR A 60 12.89 4.97 25.27
N TYR A 61 12.34 5.02 26.47
CA TYR A 61 13.03 4.68 27.71
C TYR A 61 12.08 3.94 28.66
N LYS A 62 12.51 2.77 29.15
CA LYS A 62 11.71 1.89 30.05
C LYS A 62 10.28 1.63 29.55
N GLY A 63 10.12 1.45 28.23
CA GLY A 63 8.83 1.13 27.60
C GLY A 63 7.91 2.33 27.34
N ALA A 64 8.34 3.57 27.62
CA ALA A 64 7.57 4.78 27.34
C ALA A 64 8.29 5.68 26.33
N ILE A 65 7.53 6.40 25.50
CA ILE A 65 8.04 7.47 24.64
C ILE A 65 8.21 8.73 25.49
N LEU A 66 9.43 9.28 25.49
CA LEU A 66 9.79 10.47 26.25
C LEU A 66 10.23 11.60 25.31
N ALA A 67 9.97 12.84 25.74
CA ALA A 67 10.51 14.04 25.12
C ALA A 67 11.94 14.24 25.62
N ILE A 68 12.84 14.58 24.70
CA ILE A 68 14.28 14.73 24.96
C ILE A 68 14.67 16.17 24.67
N LYS A 69 14.91 16.93 25.74
CA LYS A 69 15.39 18.31 25.64
C LYS A 69 16.91 18.36 25.84
N PRO A 70 17.71 18.74 24.82
CA PRO A 70 19.16 18.82 24.97
C PRO A 70 19.55 19.93 25.95
N ILE A 71 20.62 19.72 26.72
CA ILE A 71 21.20 20.74 27.61
C ILE A 71 22.39 21.38 26.89
N PRO A 72 22.39 22.70 26.64
CA PRO A 72 23.45 23.37 25.87
C PRO A 72 24.69 23.64 26.73
N ARG A 73 25.22 22.63 27.43
CA ARG A 73 26.42 22.76 28.29
C ARG A 73 27.38 21.61 28.06
N THR A 74 28.65 21.94 27.83
CA THR A 74 29.73 20.96 27.63
C THR A 74 30.11 20.21 28.91
N HIS A 75 29.96 20.85 30.07
CA HIS A 75 30.27 20.25 31.37
C HIS A 75 29.21 20.64 32.42
N ILE A 76 28.69 19.65 33.15
CA ILE A 76 27.70 19.81 34.21
C ILE A 76 28.32 19.33 35.53
N SER A 77 28.58 20.25 36.47
CA SER A 77 29.01 19.87 37.82
C SER A 77 27.80 19.55 38.69
N MET A 78 27.75 18.32 39.20
CA MET A 78 26.66 17.87 40.07
C MET A 78 26.85 18.40 41.50
N THR A 79 26.39 19.64 41.74
CA THR A 79 26.41 20.26 43.06
C THR A 79 25.26 19.76 43.94
N LYS A 80 25.39 19.85 45.28
CA LYS A 80 24.32 19.47 46.22
C LYS A 80 22.99 20.22 45.96
N PRO A 81 22.97 21.54 45.69
CA PRO A 81 21.73 22.25 45.34
C PRO A 81 21.06 21.69 44.09
N LEU A 82 21.82 21.41 43.03
CA LEU A 82 21.28 20.86 41.79
C LEU A 82 20.65 19.47 41.99
N LEU A 83 21.30 18.62 42.79
CA LEU A 83 20.76 17.30 43.15
C LEU A 83 19.46 17.40 43.95
N MET A 84 19.35 18.39 44.84
CA MET A 84 18.11 18.67 45.58
C MET A 84 17.00 19.10 44.63
N ASP A 85 17.28 19.95 43.64
CA ASP A 85 16.27 20.39 42.67
C ASP A 85 15.82 19.26 41.74
N ILE A 86 16.75 18.41 41.28
CA ILE A 86 16.41 17.20 40.51
C ILE A 86 15.53 16.26 41.34
N LYS A 87 15.83 16.10 42.63
CA LYS A 87 15.01 15.28 43.53
C LYS A 87 13.60 15.87 43.67
N LYS A 88 13.48 17.17 43.93
CA LYS A 88 12.18 17.86 44.01
C LYS A 88 11.36 17.63 42.74
N MET A 89 11.97 17.79 41.55
CA MET A 89 11.29 17.53 40.28
C MET A 89 10.83 16.08 40.13
N LYS A 90 11.63 15.12 40.61
CA LYS A 90 11.31 13.68 40.53
C LYS A 90 10.15 13.27 41.43
N ASP A 91 10.02 13.93 42.56
CA ASP A 91 9.00 13.63 43.58
C ASP A 91 7.63 14.27 43.24
N LEU A 92 7.56 15.15 42.23
CA LEU A 92 6.30 15.75 41.78
C LEU A 92 5.46 14.78 40.95
N GLN A 93 4.19 14.63 41.34
CA GLN A 93 3.18 13.89 40.60
C GLN A 93 1.87 14.68 40.57
N ASN A 94 1.42 15.05 39.37
CA ASN A 94 0.17 15.75 39.13
C ASN A 94 -0.25 15.54 37.68
N ASP A 95 -1.55 15.43 37.41
CA ASP A 95 -2.07 15.17 36.07
C ASP A 95 -1.90 16.35 35.10
N HIS A 96 -1.73 17.58 35.63
CA HIS A 96 -1.54 18.82 34.86
C HIS A 96 -0.09 19.33 34.89
N LEU A 97 0.86 18.53 35.38
CA LEU A 97 2.30 18.80 35.24
C LEU A 97 2.95 17.68 34.44
N VAL A 98 3.88 18.03 33.56
CA VAL A 98 4.64 17.03 32.81
C VAL A 98 5.53 16.22 33.74
N ARG A 99 5.46 14.89 33.65
CA ARG A 99 6.24 14.01 34.50
C ARG A 99 7.73 14.03 34.16
N PHE A 100 8.54 14.36 35.14
CA PHE A 100 9.99 14.31 35.05
C PHE A 100 10.53 12.87 35.20
N HIS A 101 11.25 12.40 34.18
CA HIS A 101 11.81 11.04 34.16
C HIS A 101 13.25 11.02 34.66
N GLY A 102 14.08 11.96 34.21
CA GLY A 102 15.46 12.06 34.65
C GLY A 102 16.33 12.97 33.80
N VAL A 103 17.63 12.95 34.09
CA VAL A 103 18.65 13.69 33.34
C VAL A 103 19.72 12.72 32.84
N CYS A 104 20.08 12.85 31.57
CA CYS A 104 21.30 12.29 30.99
C CYS A 104 22.42 13.34 31.07
N ILE A 105 23.55 12.96 31.65
CA ILE A 105 24.73 13.83 31.82
C ILE A 105 25.94 13.31 31.03
N ASP A 106 25.72 12.32 30.17
CA ASP A 106 26.79 11.66 29.42
C ASP A 106 27.21 12.57 28.25
N VAL A 107 28.48 12.97 28.20
CA VAL A 107 29.04 13.85 27.15
C VAL A 107 29.16 13.03 25.84
N PRO A 108 28.77 13.55 24.66
CA PRO A 108 28.24 14.89 24.35
C PRO A 108 26.71 14.99 24.37
N ASN A 109 26.01 13.99 24.89
CA ASN A 109 24.56 13.83 24.77
C ASN A 109 23.82 14.20 26.07
N GLN A 110 24.12 15.37 26.66
CA GLN A 110 23.42 15.81 27.85
C GLN A 110 21.98 16.24 27.52
N CYS A 111 20.99 15.67 28.22
CA CYS A 111 19.58 15.97 27.97
C CYS A 111 18.68 15.74 29.20
N ILE A 112 17.53 16.40 29.20
CA ILE A 112 16.45 16.21 30.16
C ILE A 112 15.39 15.33 29.50
N LEU A 113 14.91 14.32 30.23
CA LEU A 113 13.85 13.42 29.79
C LEU A 113 12.56 13.71 30.56
N THR A 114 11.52 14.04 29.82
CA THR A 114 10.15 14.27 30.32
C THR A 114 9.14 13.44 29.55
N GLU A 115 7.93 13.31 30.08
CA GLU A 115 6.81 12.70 29.38
C GLU A 115 6.55 13.39 28.02
N TYR A 116 6.37 12.60 26.95
CA TYR A 116 6.03 13.13 25.65
C TYR A 116 4.52 13.33 25.50
N CYS A 117 4.13 14.53 25.07
CA CYS A 117 2.75 14.92 24.79
C CYS A 117 2.52 14.96 23.28
N PRO A 118 1.71 14.04 22.70
CA PRO A 118 1.66 13.82 21.25
C PRO A 118 0.92 14.90 20.46
N LYS A 119 0.18 15.80 21.12
CA LYS A 119 -0.51 16.92 20.44
C LYS A 119 0.32 18.19 20.37
N GLY A 120 1.56 18.15 20.84
CA GLY A 120 2.47 19.29 20.83
C GLY A 120 2.18 20.28 21.96
N SER A 121 2.60 21.52 21.76
CA SER A 121 2.32 22.63 22.67
C SER A 121 0.94 23.24 22.41
N LEU A 122 0.43 23.99 23.38
CA LEU A 122 -0.80 24.76 23.22
C LEU A 122 -0.65 25.79 22.09
N GLN A 123 0.55 26.33 21.89
CA GLN A 123 0.82 27.21 20.75
C GLN A 123 0.55 26.48 19.42
N ASP A 124 1.05 25.25 19.26
CA ASP A 124 0.81 24.43 18.05
C ASP A 124 -0.68 24.12 17.84
N VAL A 125 -1.42 23.87 18.94
CA VAL A 125 -2.87 23.63 18.89
C VAL A 125 -3.64 24.89 18.50
N LEU A 126 -3.24 26.06 19.01
CA LEU A 126 -3.90 27.33 18.72
C LEU A 126 -3.66 27.77 17.27
N GLU A 127 -2.47 27.55 16.72
CA GLU A 127 -2.11 27.87 15.32
C GLU A 127 -2.76 26.91 14.30
N ASN A 128 -3.26 25.76 14.74
CA ASN A 128 -3.91 24.79 13.85
C ASN A 128 -5.41 25.04 13.66
N ASP A 129 -5.77 25.67 12.54
CA ASP A 129 -7.17 25.98 12.19
C ASP A 129 -8.07 24.76 11.99
N ALA A 130 -7.51 23.57 11.72
CA ALA A 130 -8.29 22.34 11.60
C ALA A 130 -8.89 21.91 12.95
N ILE A 131 -8.27 22.31 14.07
CA ILE A 131 -8.79 22.03 15.41
C ILE A 131 -9.82 23.11 15.74
N LYS A 132 -11.10 22.71 15.79
CA LYS A 132 -12.20 23.59 16.21
C LYS A 132 -12.27 23.68 17.72
N LEU A 133 -11.89 24.84 18.26
CA LEU A 133 -11.92 25.14 19.70
C LEU A 133 -13.19 25.94 20.04
N ASP A 134 -14.24 25.25 20.48
CA ASP A 134 -15.42 25.90 21.04
C ASP A 134 -15.12 26.47 22.44
N TRP A 135 -16.04 27.28 22.98
CA TRP A 135 -15.80 27.96 24.25
C TRP A 135 -15.70 27.00 25.44
N MET A 136 -16.43 25.87 25.43
CA MET A 136 -16.32 24.86 26.48
C MET A 136 -14.90 24.29 26.53
N PHE A 137 -14.34 23.96 25.37
CA PHE A 137 -12.97 23.45 25.26
C PHE A 137 -11.92 24.51 25.58
N ARG A 138 -12.14 25.77 25.21
CA ARG A 138 -11.26 26.89 25.62
C ARG A 138 -11.23 27.05 27.15
N TYR A 139 -12.39 26.94 27.81
CA TYR A 139 -12.46 26.98 29.27
C TYR A 139 -11.76 25.79 29.92
N SER A 140 -11.85 24.58 29.35
CA SER A 140 -11.13 23.42 29.90
C SER A 140 -9.61 23.60 29.83
N ILE A 141 -9.08 24.11 28.72
CA ILE A 141 -7.66 24.48 28.58
C ILE A 141 -7.25 25.47 29.68
N MET A 142 -8.02 26.55 29.87
CA MET A 142 -7.75 27.54 30.92
C MET A 142 -7.78 26.93 32.33
N GLN A 143 -8.75 26.03 32.60
CA GLN A 143 -8.85 25.34 33.88
C GLN A 143 -7.68 24.40 34.15
N ASP A 144 -7.24 23.64 33.16
CA ASP A 144 -6.11 22.72 33.28
C ASP A 144 -4.82 23.47 33.63
N ILE A 145 -4.57 24.60 32.95
CA ILE A 145 -3.43 25.48 33.27
C ILE A 145 -3.53 25.99 34.71
N VAL A 146 -4.69 26.47 35.14
CA VAL A 146 -4.90 26.94 36.51
C VAL A 146 -4.71 25.83 37.55
N ARG A 147 -5.17 24.61 37.28
CA ARG A 147 -4.97 23.45 38.18
C ARG A 147 -3.49 23.10 38.30
N GLY A 148 -2.78 23.02 37.18
CA GLY A 148 -1.33 22.76 37.15
C GLY A 148 -0.55 23.83 37.91
N MET A 149 -0.84 25.11 37.65
CA MET A 149 -0.16 26.23 38.31
C MET A 149 -0.50 26.36 39.79
N THR A 150 -1.76 26.09 40.20
CA THR A 150 -2.16 26.03 41.63
C THR A 150 -1.32 24.99 42.37
N TYR A 151 -1.18 23.80 41.78
CA TYR A 151 -0.37 22.74 42.38
C TYR A 151 1.11 23.15 42.41
N LEU A 152 1.68 23.64 41.32
CA LEU A 152 3.07 24.08 41.26
C LEU A 152 3.40 25.14 42.32
N HIS A 153 2.54 26.15 42.48
CA HIS A 153 2.71 27.22 43.47
C HIS A 153 2.64 26.74 44.92
N SER A 154 1.95 25.63 45.17
CA SER A 154 1.90 25.00 46.50
C SER A 154 3.14 24.15 46.83
N THR A 155 4.00 23.88 45.84
CA THR A 155 5.20 23.06 46.01
C THR A 155 6.43 23.90 46.35
N ASP A 156 7.54 23.24 46.69
CA ASP A 156 8.83 23.90 46.96
C ASP A 156 9.43 24.65 45.78
N ILE A 157 8.95 24.41 44.55
CA ILE A 157 9.37 25.16 43.35
C ILE A 157 8.77 26.57 43.36
N LYS A 158 7.59 26.75 43.98
CA LYS A 158 6.86 28.02 44.21
C LYS A 158 6.39 28.80 42.98
N SER A 159 7.13 28.82 41.87
CA SER A 159 6.78 29.56 40.66
C SER A 159 7.37 28.91 39.40
N HIS A 160 6.76 29.20 38.25
CA HIS A 160 7.21 28.70 36.97
C HIS A 160 8.30 29.60 36.37
N GLY A 161 8.07 30.91 36.37
CA GLY A 161 9.01 31.95 35.92
C GLY A 161 9.01 32.22 34.41
N HIS A 162 8.78 31.18 33.59
CA HIS A 162 8.69 31.29 32.13
C HIS A 162 7.40 30.68 31.55
N LEU A 163 6.25 30.95 32.17
CA LEU A 163 4.98 30.40 31.70
C LEU A 163 4.62 31.03 30.34
N LYS A 164 4.35 30.21 29.33
CA LYS A 164 3.94 30.63 27.97
C LYS A 164 3.17 29.52 27.29
N SER A 165 2.48 29.82 26.19
CA SER A 165 1.69 28.82 25.44
C SER A 165 2.54 27.66 24.91
N SER A 166 3.80 27.89 24.54
CA SER A 166 4.75 26.81 24.16
C SER A 166 5.21 25.92 25.33
N ASN A 167 5.08 26.38 26.57
CA ASN A 167 5.39 25.62 27.79
C ASN A 167 4.15 24.96 28.42
N CYS A 168 3.02 25.01 27.72
CA CYS A 168 1.83 24.23 28.02
C CYS A 168 1.73 23.16 26.92
N VAL A 169 1.81 21.88 27.26
CA VAL A 169 1.77 20.77 26.29
C VAL A 169 0.51 19.96 26.43
N VAL A 170 0.07 19.33 25.35
CA VAL A 170 -1.24 18.70 25.25
C VAL A 170 -1.09 17.20 25.03
N ASP A 171 -1.66 16.42 25.95
CA ASP A 171 -1.58 14.96 25.89
C ASP A 171 -2.54 14.34 24.85
N SER A 172 -2.57 13.01 24.76
CA SER A 172 -3.45 12.30 23.81
C SER A 172 -4.94 12.52 24.07
N ARG A 173 -5.32 12.90 25.29
CA ARG A 173 -6.70 13.16 25.73
C ARG A 173 -7.05 14.66 25.72
N PHE A 174 -6.22 15.49 25.10
CA PHE A 174 -6.38 16.95 25.11
C PHE A 174 -6.33 17.60 26.50
N VAL A 175 -5.71 16.95 27.48
CA VAL A 175 -5.43 17.57 28.79
C VAL A 175 -4.17 18.40 28.68
N VAL A 176 -4.23 19.63 29.20
CA VAL A 176 -3.05 20.51 29.22
C VAL A 176 -2.19 20.20 30.43
N LYS A 177 -0.88 20.04 30.17
CA LYS A 177 0.16 19.84 31.18
C LYS A 177 1.21 20.93 31.08
N ILE A 178 1.62 21.46 32.23
CA ILE A 178 2.69 22.47 32.28
C ILE A 178 4.05 21.77 32.22
N THR A 179 4.94 22.25 31.35
CA THR A 179 6.31 21.75 31.18
C THR A 179 7.33 22.87 31.38
N ASP A 180 8.62 22.55 31.40
CA ASP A 180 9.70 23.54 31.50
C ASP A 180 9.59 24.45 32.75
N PHE A 181 9.14 23.89 33.87
CA PHE A 181 9.25 24.48 35.21
C PHE A 181 10.49 23.96 35.95
N GLY A 182 10.94 24.70 36.97
CA GLY A 182 12.09 24.31 37.81
C GLY A 182 13.42 24.21 37.07
N LEU A 183 14.41 23.57 37.70
CA LEU A 183 15.75 23.32 37.16
C LEU A 183 16.45 24.57 36.55
N HIS A 184 16.27 25.73 37.18
CA HIS A 184 16.76 27.02 36.69
C HIS A 184 18.26 27.03 36.39
N TYR A 185 19.06 26.25 37.15
CA TYR A 185 20.49 26.07 36.89
C TYR A 185 20.81 25.63 35.46
N PHE A 186 19.96 24.79 34.83
CA PHE A 186 20.18 24.38 33.43
C PHE A 186 19.74 25.44 32.42
N LYS A 187 18.85 26.37 32.82
CA LYS A 187 18.23 27.39 31.96
C LYS A 187 18.99 28.71 31.91
N GLU A 188 19.70 29.08 32.98
CA GLU A 188 20.45 30.35 33.07
C GLU A 188 21.47 30.60 31.94
N LYS A 189 21.97 29.56 31.26
CA LYS A 189 22.88 29.71 30.11
C LYS A 189 22.23 29.46 28.75
N GLU A 190 20.97 29.03 28.72
CA GLU A 190 20.22 28.87 27.49
C GLU A 190 19.97 30.25 26.86
N GLU A 191 19.72 31.27 27.70
CA GLU A 191 19.53 32.67 27.28
C GLU A 191 20.84 33.35 26.83
N GLU A 192 22.00 32.98 27.37
CA GLU A 192 23.31 33.53 26.97
C GLU A 192 23.81 33.02 25.61
N LEU A 193 23.32 31.85 25.17
CA LEU A 193 23.75 31.18 23.93
C LEU A 193 22.81 31.45 22.74
N GLN A 194 21.71 32.17 22.97
CA GLN A 194 20.70 32.43 21.96
C GLN A 194 21.08 33.71 21.18
N ASP A 195 21.75 33.54 20.03
CA ASP A 195 22.26 34.65 19.21
C ASP A 195 21.16 35.50 18.55
N ASP A 196 19.92 34.99 18.53
CA ASP A 196 18.77 35.68 17.92
C ASP A 196 18.11 36.65 18.91
N THR A 197 18.46 37.93 18.74
CA THR A 197 17.90 39.05 19.51
C THR A 197 16.37 39.13 19.38
N TYR A 198 15.80 38.74 18.23
CA TYR A 198 14.35 38.76 18.02
C TYR A 198 13.64 37.69 18.85
N ALA A 199 14.16 36.45 18.87
CA ALA A 199 13.59 35.36 19.64
C ALA A 199 13.61 35.64 21.16
N ILE A 200 14.69 36.27 21.65
CA ILE A 200 14.79 36.72 23.04
C ILE A 200 13.69 37.73 23.38
N GLU A 201 13.53 38.79 22.58
CA GLU A 201 12.48 39.79 22.84
C GLU A 201 11.07 39.19 22.69
N ARG A 202 10.86 38.25 21.75
CA ARG A 202 9.57 37.54 21.63
C ARG A 202 9.24 36.74 22.90
N ASN A 203 10.22 36.05 23.50
CA ASN A 203 9.99 35.30 24.74
C ASN A 203 9.63 36.19 25.93
N LYS A 204 9.97 37.49 25.89
CA LYS A 204 9.64 38.47 26.93
C LYS A 204 8.18 38.94 26.90
N LEU A 205 7.40 38.62 25.86
CA LEU A 205 6.00 39.08 25.74
C LEU A 205 5.06 38.56 26.84
N TRP A 206 5.37 37.40 27.42
CA TRP A 206 4.64 36.83 28.57
C TRP A 206 5.16 37.32 29.92
N MET A 207 6.25 38.08 29.94
CA MET A 207 6.89 38.52 31.18
C MET A 207 6.19 39.74 31.76
N ALA A 208 5.98 39.73 33.08
CA ALA A 208 5.26 40.79 33.76
C ALA A 208 6.04 42.13 33.76
N PRO A 209 5.35 43.29 33.78
CA PRO A 209 5.98 44.61 33.68
C PRO A 209 7.01 44.89 34.78
N GLU A 210 6.74 44.43 36.01
CA GLU A 210 7.66 44.57 37.14
C GLU A 210 8.96 43.79 36.95
N LEU A 211 8.91 42.62 36.32
CA LEU A 211 10.09 41.79 36.04
C LEU A 211 10.90 42.37 34.88
N LEU A 212 10.22 42.88 33.84
CA LEU A 212 10.85 43.54 32.70
C LEU A 212 11.63 44.81 33.07
N ARG A 213 11.28 45.45 34.21
CA ARG A 213 11.95 46.65 34.72
C ARG A 213 13.10 46.35 35.68
N MET A 214 13.20 45.13 36.19
CA MET A 214 14.32 44.73 37.05
C MET A 214 15.58 44.56 36.21
N ALA A 215 16.71 45.09 36.68
CA ALA A 215 18.00 44.87 36.03
C ALA A 215 18.39 43.38 36.05
N ASN A 216 18.10 42.69 37.16
CA ASN A 216 18.34 41.26 37.36
C ASN A 216 17.07 40.61 37.94
N PRO A 217 16.10 40.21 37.10
CA PRO A 217 14.91 39.51 37.58
C PRO A 217 15.30 38.15 38.18
N PRO A 218 14.58 37.65 39.20
CA PRO A 218 14.81 36.31 39.73
C PRO A 218 14.65 35.24 38.64
N SER A 219 15.60 34.29 38.53
CA SER A 219 15.55 33.23 37.51
C SER A 219 14.38 32.24 37.70
N CYS A 220 13.81 32.19 38.91
CA CYS A 220 12.57 31.47 39.20
C CYS A 220 11.29 32.29 38.98
N GLY A 221 11.42 33.56 38.59
CA GLY A 221 10.32 34.52 38.47
C GLY A 221 9.56 34.72 39.77
N THR A 222 8.28 35.07 39.67
CA THR A 222 7.40 35.26 40.82
C THR A 222 6.02 34.67 40.55
N GLN A 223 5.30 34.30 41.60
CA GLN A 223 3.93 33.79 41.47
C GLN A 223 2.99 34.79 40.77
N LYS A 224 3.14 36.08 41.06
CA LYS A 224 2.35 37.15 40.42
C LYS A 224 2.80 37.43 38.98
N GLY A 225 4.05 37.14 38.65
CA GLY A 225 4.54 37.10 37.28
C GLY A 225 3.86 36.02 36.46
N ASP A 226 3.76 34.80 37.00
CA ASP A 226 3.06 33.69 36.33
C ASP A 226 1.58 34.01 36.07
N VAL A 227 0.92 34.75 36.97
CA VAL A 227 -0.48 35.20 36.79
C VAL A 227 -0.61 36.18 35.61
N TYR A 228 0.37 37.07 35.42
CA TYR A 228 0.41 37.94 34.25
C TYR A 228 0.59 37.12 32.97
N SER A 229 1.54 36.16 32.98
CA SER A 229 1.76 35.27 31.83
C SER A 229 0.52 34.48 31.46
N PHE A 230 -0.24 34.01 32.45
CA PHE A 230 -1.52 33.34 32.24
C PHE A 230 -2.56 34.24 31.55
N ALA A 231 -2.58 35.54 31.84
CA ALA A 231 -3.47 36.48 31.15
C ALA A 231 -3.17 36.58 29.65
N ILE A 232 -1.89 36.61 29.28
CA ILE A 232 -1.45 36.61 27.88
C ILE A 232 -1.89 35.30 27.19
N ILE A 233 -1.70 34.15 27.85
CA ILE A 233 -2.16 32.85 27.31
C ILE A 233 -3.69 32.83 27.15
N CYS A 234 -4.44 33.41 28.10
CA CYS A 234 -5.90 33.51 27.95
C CYS A 234 -6.30 34.35 26.72
N GLN A 235 -5.57 35.43 26.46
CA GLN A 235 -5.78 36.24 25.26
C GLN A 235 -5.48 35.43 23.98
N GLU A 236 -4.40 34.65 23.97
CA GLU A 236 -4.06 33.74 22.88
C GLU A 236 -5.19 32.73 22.62
N ILE A 237 -5.80 32.18 23.68
CA ILE A 237 -6.93 31.23 23.56
C ILE A 237 -8.19 31.91 23.02
N VAL A 238 -8.45 33.17 23.40
CA VAL A 238 -9.62 33.94 22.95
C VAL A 238 -9.54 34.23 21.45
N TYR A 239 -8.41 34.77 20.99
CA TYR A 239 -8.28 35.29 19.61
C TYR A 239 -7.59 34.36 18.63
N ARG A 240 -6.81 33.37 19.10
CA ARG A 240 -5.96 32.50 18.27
C ARG A 240 -5.00 33.24 17.32
N ASN A 241 -4.62 34.47 17.66
CA ASN A 241 -3.77 35.35 16.82
C ASN A 241 -2.35 35.53 17.39
N GLY A 242 -1.84 34.51 18.08
CA GLY A 242 -0.52 34.54 18.71
C GLY A 242 -0.44 35.45 19.95
N ALA A 243 0.78 35.55 20.49
CA ALA A 243 1.06 36.20 21.76
C ALA A 243 0.99 37.72 21.68
N PHE A 244 0.39 38.35 22.69
CA PHE A 244 0.27 39.81 22.79
C PHE A 244 -0.40 40.41 21.53
N TYR A 245 -1.53 39.83 21.12
CA TYR A 245 -2.24 40.27 19.93
C TYR A 245 -2.72 41.72 20.07
N LEU A 246 -2.48 42.54 19.04
CA LEU A 246 -2.92 43.93 18.94
C LEU A 246 -3.72 44.08 17.64
N GLN A 247 -4.96 44.55 17.77
CA GLN A 247 -5.81 44.80 16.62
C GLN A 247 -5.34 46.07 15.90
N ASN A 248 -5.19 45.97 14.58
CA ASN A 248 -4.79 47.07 13.68
C ASN A 248 -3.43 47.72 13.99
N LEU A 249 -2.56 47.04 14.75
CA LEU A 249 -1.21 47.49 15.06
C LEU A 249 -0.23 46.35 14.88
N ASP A 250 0.76 46.54 14.03
CA ASP A 250 1.90 45.63 13.88
C ASP A 250 3.11 46.27 14.54
N LEU A 251 3.55 45.70 15.66
CA LEU A 251 4.70 46.18 16.43
C LEU A 251 5.64 45.02 16.66
N SER A 252 6.94 45.28 16.53
CA SER A 252 7.94 44.28 16.85
C SER A 252 7.93 43.95 18.35
N PRO A 253 8.37 42.74 18.76
CA PRO A 253 8.44 42.37 20.17
C PRO A 253 9.24 43.36 21.03
N SER A 254 10.31 43.94 20.49
CA SER A 254 11.14 44.95 21.18
C SER A 254 10.36 46.25 21.45
N GLU A 255 9.57 46.72 20.49
CA GLU A 255 8.74 47.92 20.66
C GLU A 255 7.62 47.68 21.68
N ILE A 256 7.05 46.48 21.70
CA ILE A 256 6.05 46.08 22.68
C ILE A 256 6.66 46.05 24.08
N THR A 257 7.80 45.37 24.27
CA THR A 257 8.46 45.28 25.58
C THR A 257 8.88 46.66 26.09
N ASP A 258 9.39 47.54 25.22
CA ASP A 258 9.73 48.92 25.57
C ASP A 258 8.52 49.75 26.00
N LYS A 259 7.38 49.62 25.29
CA LYS A 259 6.14 50.32 25.68
C LYS A 259 5.62 49.85 27.04
N ILE A 260 5.72 48.56 27.34
CA ILE A 260 5.35 47.99 28.64
C ILE A 260 6.29 48.53 29.74
N ARG A 261 7.61 48.54 29.51
CA ARG A 261 8.60 49.05 30.47
C ARG A 261 8.36 50.52 30.83
N LYS A 262 8.03 51.36 29.84
CA LYS A 262 7.88 52.82 30.00
C LYS A 262 6.67 53.25 30.85
N CYS A 263 5.71 52.34 31.13
CA CYS A 263 4.56 52.62 32.01
C CYS A 263 3.78 53.91 31.66
N MET A 264 3.64 54.21 30.37
CA MET A 264 2.86 55.38 29.91
C MET A 264 1.36 55.14 30.12
N LYS A 265 0.60 56.19 30.45
CA LYS A 265 -0.87 56.13 30.55
C LYS A 265 -1.51 56.55 29.21
N PRO A 266 -2.54 55.83 28.69
CA PRO A 266 -3.07 54.57 29.21
C PRO A 266 -2.05 53.42 29.10
N LEU A 267 -2.08 52.51 30.07
CA LEU A 267 -1.13 51.41 30.15
C LEU A 267 -1.21 50.53 28.90
N PHE A 268 -0.05 50.21 28.33
CA PHE A 268 0.01 49.39 27.13
C PHE A 268 -0.32 47.93 27.47
N ARG A 269 -1.41 47.42 26.89
CA ARG A 269 -1.93 46.05 27.09
C ARG A 269 -2.41 45.46 25.77
N PRO A 270 -2.47 44.12 25.66
CA PRO A 270 -3.01 43.46 24.49
C PRO A 270 -4.48 43.79 24.25
N THR A 271 -4.94 43.63 23.01
CA THR A 271 -6.35 43.87 22.66
C THR A 271 -7.27 42.88 23.38
N LEU A 272 -8.36 43.41 23.96
CA LEU A 272 -9.42 42.63 24.58
C LEU A 272 -10.74 43.40 24.49
N GLU A 273 -11.38 43.31 23.32
CA GLU A 273 -12.70 43.89 23.04
C GLU A 273 -13.82 42.98 23.56
N GLU A 274 -14.97 43.59 23.91
CA GLU A 274 -16.09 42.91 24.56
C GLU A 274 -16.86 41.95 23.62
N PHE A 275 -16.81 42.17 22.30
CA PHE A 275 -17.60 41.39 21.33
C PHE A 275 -17.02 40.00 21.01
N ASP A 276 -15.69 39.84 21.12
CA ASP A 276 -14.99 38.58 20.81
C ASP A 276 -14.71 37.72 22.05
N CYS A 277 -14.87 38.29 23.25
CA CYS A 277 -14.82 37.56 24.51
C CYS A 277 -16.21 36.98 24.80
N PRO A 278 -16.34 35.72 25.24
CA PRO A 278 -17.63 35.05 25.40
C PRO A 278 -18.44 35.64 26.56
N SER A 279 -17.79 36.37 27.46
CA SER A 279 -18.41 37.01 28.61
C SER A 279 -17.53 38.16 29.13
N ASP A 280 -18.18 39.24 29.55
CA ASP A 280 -17.52 40.35 30.25
C ASP A 280 -16.83 39.90 31.54
N GLU A 281 -17.35 38.81 32.15
CA GLU A 281 -16.74 38.21 33.33
C GLU A 281 -15.35 37.62 33.02
N LEU A 282 -15.18 36.89 31.90
CA LEU A 282 -13.87 36.39 31.48
C LEU A 282 -12.91 37.53 31.14
N ALA A 283 -13.40 38.54 30.41
CA ALA A 283 -12.59 39.72 30.10
C ALA A 283 -12.12 40.44 31.38
N GLY A 284 -13.01 40.56 32.37
CA GLY A 284 -12.69 41.11 33.68
C GLY A 284 -11.63 40.31 34.43
N VAL A 285 -11.67 38.97 34.36
CA VAL A 285 -10.63 38.10 34.93
C VAL A 285 -9.29 38.34 34.25
N ILE A 286 -9.24 38.33 32.92
CA ILE A 286 -8.00 38.59 32.15
C ILE A 286 -7.43 39.97 32.52
N ARG A 287 -8.29 41.00 32.60
CA ARG A 287 -7.88 42.37 32.97
C ARG A 287 -7.28 42.47 34.36
N ARG A 288 -7.79 41.71 35.32
CA ARG A 288 -7.22 41.64 36.68
C ARG A 288 -5.91 40.86 36.72
N CYS A 289 -5.76 39.81 35.92
CA CYS A 289 -4.54 39.01 35.87
C CYS A 289 -3.34 39.80 35.35
N TRP A 290 -3.53 40.72 34.39
CA TRP A 290 -2.45 41.56 33.87
C TRP A 290 -2.39 42.98 34.46
N ALA A 291 -2.96 43.19 35.65
CA ALA A 291 -2.90 44.46 36.35
C ALA A 291 -1.44 44.95 36.52
N GLU A 292 -1.22 46.26 36.47
CA GLU A 292 0.12 46.85 36.59
C GLU A 292 0.75 46.54 37.95
N ASP A 293 -0.02 46.72 39.03
CA ASP A 293 0.40 46.34 40.37
C ASP A 293 0.24 44.82 40.57
N PRO A 294 1.32 44.09 40.92
CA PRO A 294 1.25 42.67 41.26
C PRO A 294 0.28 42.33 42.41
N ALA A 295 0.00 43.28 43.32
CA ALA A 295 -0.90 43.06 44.45
C ALA A 295 -2.38 42.97 44.03
N ASP A 296 -2.77 43.66 42.95
CA ASP A 296 -4.14 43.66 42.42
C ASP A 296 -4.49 42.35 41.68
N ARG A 297 -3.46 41.59 41.27
CA ARG A 297 -3.62 40.34 40.55
C ARG A 297 -4.13 39.25 41.52
N PRO A 298 -5.10 38.42 41.12
CA PRO A 298 -5.52 37.27 41.92
C PRO A 298 -4.37 36.24 42.04
N ASP A 299 -4.49 35.29 42.96
CA ASP A 299 -3.66 34.07 42.96
C ASP A 299 -4.34 32.94 42.16
N PHE A 300 -3.61 31.87 41.85
CA PHE A 300 -4.17 30.76 41.09
C PHE A 300 -5.29 30.02 41.84
N GLN A 301 -5.28 30.05 43.18
CA GLN A 301 -6.37 29.51 43.99
C GLN A 301 -7.67 30.30 43.80
N GLY A 302 -7.59 31.63 43.77
CA GLY A 302 -8.71 32.52 43.44
C GLY A 302 -9.17 32.34 41.99
N LEU A 303 -8.23 32.24 41.05
CA LEU A 303 -8.53 31.98 39.63
C LEU A 303 -9.26 30.66 39.43
N ARG A 304 -8.88 29.60 40.15
CA ARG A 304 -9.56 28.30 40.10
C ARG A 304 -11.05 28.43 40.41
N THR A 305 -11.40 29.27 41.38
CA THR A 305 -12.79 29.52 41.77
C THR A 305 -13.52 30.35 40.72
N LEU A 306 -12.85 31.39 40.18
CA LEU A 306 -13.42 32.27 39.16
C LEU A 306 -13.70 31.52 37.85
N ILE A 307 -12.72 30.79 37.31
CA ILE A 307 -12.88 30.05 36.05
C ILE A 307 -13.84 28.87 36.20
N LYS A 308 -13.88 28.22 37.38
CA LYS A 308 -14.91 27.20 37.65
C LYS A 308 -16.32 27.78 37.62
N LYS A 309 -16.51 29.02 38.12
CA LYS A 309 -17.80 29.72 38.08
C LYS A 309 -18.21 30.10 36.64
N LEU A 310 -17.24 30.44 35.79
CA LEU A 310 -17.49 30.74 34.37
C LEU A 310 -17.93 29.50 33.58
N ASN A 311 -17.48 28.31 33.99
CA ASN A 311 -17.81 27.03 33.35
C ASN A 311 -18.86 26.22 34.13
N LYS A 312 -19.96 26.86 34.56
CA LYS A 312 -21.03 26.22 35.35
C LYS A 312 -21.73 25.06 34.61
N ASP A 313 -21.78 25.13 33.28
CA ASP A 313 -22.43 24.10 32.46
C ASP A 313 -21.49 22.94 32.10
N GLY A 314 -20.17 23.08 32.31
CA GLY A 314 -19.17 22.08 31.94
C GLY A 314 -18.69 21.14 33.05
N ASP A 315 -19.16 21.28 34.29
CA ASP A 315 -18.81 20.39 35.43
C ASP A 315 -19.66 19.11 35.46
N LYS A 316 -20.62 18.95 34.53
CA LYS A 316 -21.32 17.68 34.29
C LYS A 316 -20.47 16.89 33.30
N GLY A 317 -20.11 15.65 33.62
CA GLY A 317 -19.22 14.75 32.84
C GLY A 317 -19.53 14.55 31.34
N ASP A 318 -20.57 15.22 30.84
CA ASP A 318 -21.05 15.27 29.46
C ASP A 318 -20.01 15.80 28.44
N ILE A 319 -19.04 16.63 28.85
CA ILE A 319 -18.05 17.20 27.90
C ILE A 319 -17.05 16.15 27.40
N LEU A 320 -16.47 15.38 28.34
CA LEU A 320 -15.50 14.35 27.99
C LEU A 320 -16.21 13.22 27.24
N ASP A 321 -17.43 12.89 27.64
CA ASP A 321 -18.27 11.89 26.97
C ASP A 321 -18.70 12.34 25.57
N ASN A 322 -19.01 13.63 25.34
CA ASN A 322 -19.34 14.16 24.01
C ASN A 322 -18.10 14.24 23.11
N LEU A 323 -16.92 14.58 23.65
CA LEU A 323 -15.66 14.55 22.89
C LEU A 323 -15.24 13.11 22.55
N LEU A 324 -15.33 12.19 23.53
CA LEU A 324 -15.10 10.75 23.33
C LEU A 324 -16.08 10.19 22.30
N SER A 325 -17.37 10.52 22.41
CA SER A 325 -18.39 10.10 21.44
C SER A 325 -18.10 10.61 20.03
N ARG A 326 -17.68 11.88 19.88
CA ARG A 326 -17.29 12.40 18.57
C ARG A 326 -16.04 11.71 18.04
N MET A 327 -15.04 11.44 18.88
CA MET A 327 -13.82 10.72 18.49
C MET A 327 -14.10 9.26 18.11
N GLU A 328 -14.94 8.56 18.86
CA GLU A 328 -15.43 7.22 18.52
C GLU A 328 -16.21 7.24 17.21
N GLN A 329 -17.04 8.25 16.98
CA GLN A 329 -17.77 8.39 15.71
C GLN A 329 -16.81 8.61 14.54
N TYR A 330 -15.76 9.43 14.70
CA TYR A 330 -14.72 9.59 13.69
C TYR A 330 -13.93 8.30 13.47
N ALA A 331 -13.60 7.56 14.53
CA ALA A 331 -12.90 6.28 14.43
C ALA A 331 -13.74 5.23 13.70
N ASN A 332 -15.02 5.08 14.07
CA ASN A 332 -15.96 4.14 13.44
C ASN A 332 -16.23 4.51 11.97
N ASN A 333 -16.37 5.80 11.65
CA ASN A 333 -16.53 6.25 10.26
C ASN A 333 -15.28 5.95 9.43
N LEU A 334 -14.10 6.13 10.01
CA LEU A 334 -12.84 5.83 9.32
C LEU A 334 -12.67 4.32 9.14
N GLU A 335 -13.02 3.52 10.14
CA GLU A 335 -13.01 2.06 10.08
C GLU A 335 -13.97 1.54 9.00
N ALA A 336 -15.20 2.05 8.95
CA ALA A 336 -16.16 1.73 7.91
C ALA A 336 -15.65 2.11 6.51
N LEU A 337 -15.03 3.29 6.37
CA LEU A 337 -14.45 3.72 5.09
C LEU A 337 -13.26 2.84 4.68
N VAL A 338 -12.42 2.42 5.64
CA VAL A 338 -11.32 1.49 5.40
C VAL A 338 -11.85 0.12 5.01
N GLU A 339 -12.90 -0.37 5.66
CA GLU A 339 -13.54 -1.64 5.33
C GLU A 339 -14.15 -1.62 3.92
N GLU A 340 -14.88 -0.55 3.57
CA GLU A 340 -15.43 -0.34 2.21
C GLU A 340 -14.32 -0.31 1.16
N ARG A 341 -13.28 0.52 1.37
CA ARG A 341 -12.11 0.60 0.46
C ARG A 341 -11.38 -0.73 0.34
N THR A 342 -11.29 -1.49 1.43
CA THR A 342 -10.63 -2.80 1.43
C THR A 342 -11.47 -3.82 0.66
N ALA A 343 -12.80 -3.79 0.80
CA ALA A 343 -13.71 -4.63 0.04
C ALA A 343 -13.64 -4.34 -1.47
N ASP A 344 -13.67 -3.06 -1.87
CA ASP A 344 -13.51 -2.63 -3.26
C ASP A 344 -12.17 -3.10 -3.84
N TYR A 345 -11.09 -2.91 -3.08
CA TYR A 345 -9.76 -3.37 -3.48
C TYR A 345 -9.70 -4.88 -3.69
N LEU A 346 -10.28 -5.67 -2.77
CA LEU A 346 -10.33 -7.13 -2.88
C LEU A 346 -11.15 -7.58 -4.10
N GLN A 347 -12.26 -6.92 -4.39
CA GLN A 347 -13.08 -7.22 -5.55
C GLN A 347 -12.32 -6.92 -6.86
N GLU A 348 -11.65 -5.77 -6.93
CA GLU A 348 -10.88 -5.39 -8.13
C GLU A 348 -9.65 -6.28 -8.33
N LYS A 349 -8.97 -6.63 -7.23
CA LYS A 349 -7.89 -7.61 -7.24
C LYS A 349 -8.37 -8.96 -7.78
N LYS A 350 -9.52 -9.45 -7.33
CA LYS A 350 -10.09 -10.72 -7.80
C LYS A 350 -10.35 -10.70 -9.31
N LYS A 351 -10.95 -9.62 -9.83
CA LYS A 351 -11.19 -9.47 -11.28
C LYS A 351 -9.87 -9.46 -12.06
N ALA A 352 -8.85 -8.75 -11.57
CA ALA A 352 -7.54 -8.70 -12.22
C ALA A 352 -6.85 -10.08 -12.23
N GLU A 353 -6.93 -10.83 -11.13
CA GLU A 353 -6.40 -12.19 -11.04
C GLU A 353 -7.13 -13.17 -11.97
N GLU A 354 -8.47 -13.10 -12.04
CA GLU A 354 -9.26 -13.93 -12.98
C GLU A 354 -8.89 -13.67 -14.45
N LEU A 355 -8.73 -12.39 -14.83
CA LEU A 355 -8.27 -12.03 -16.17
C LEU A 355 -6.87 -12.58 -16.47
N LEU A 356 -5.97 -12.57 -15.47
CA LEU A 356 -4.63 -13.12 -15.62
C LEU A 356 -4.65 -14.64 -15.78
N TYR A 357 -5.48 -15.36 -15.00
CA TYR A 357 -5.65 -16.82 -15.12
C TYR A 357 -6.28 -17.25 -16.44
N ASN A 358 -7.04 -16.37 -17.11
CA ASN A 358 -7.55 -16.63 -18.45
C ASN A 358 -6.47 -16.50 -19.54
N MET A 359 -5.35 -15.81 -19.26
CA MET A 359 -4.25 -15.61 -20.22
C MET A 359 -3.04 -16.52 -19.97
N LEU A 360 -2.83 -16.96 -18.73
CA LEU A 360 -1.66 -17.72 -18.32
C LEU A 360 -2.05 -18.86 -17.38
N PRO A 361 -1.28 -19.96 -17.35
CA PRO A 361 -1.50 -21.02 -16.37
C PRO A 361 -1.39 -20.48 -14.93
N ARG A 362 -2.23 -20.98 -14.02
CA ARG A 362 -2.31 -20.50 -12.61
C ARG A 362 -0.95 -20.49 -11.90
N SER A 363 -0.14 -21.53 -12.08
CA SER A 363 1.20 -21.62 -11.49
C SER A 363 2.12 -20.48 -11.93
N VAL A 364 2.08 -20.14 -13.22
CA VAL A 364 2.87 -19.10 -13.87
C VAL A 364 2.35 -17.70 -13.49
N ALA A 365 1.03 -17.53 -13.48
CA ALA A 365 0.37 -16.29 -13.04
C ALA A 365 0.72 -15.94 -11.58
N HIS A 366 0.71 -16.91 -10.67
CA HIS A 366 1.12 -16.70 -9.26
C HIS A 366 2.57 -16.22 -9.13
N GLN A 367 3.51 -16.78 -9.92
CA GLN A 367 4.90 -16.33 -9.92
C GLN A 367 5.03 -14.87 -10.38
N LEU A 368 4.28 -14.48 -11.43
CA LEU A 368 4.24 -13.09 -11.91
C LEU A 368 3.65 -12.13 -10.89
N ILE A 369 2.56 -12.52 -10.21
CA ILE A 369 1.94 -11.70 -9.16
C ILE A 369 2.93 -11.44 -8.02
N ARG A 370 3.83 -12.40 -7.72
CA ARG A 370 4.89 -12.26 -6.72
C ARG A 370 6.10 -11.45 -7.19
N GLY A 371 6.13 -11.03 -8.45
CA GLY A 371 7.27 -10.35 -9.05
C GLY A 371 8.48 -11.26 -9.30
N GLU A 372 8.27 -12.58 -9.32
CA GLU A 372 9.31 -13.56 -9.60
C GLU A 372 9.54 -13.66 -11.12
N SER A 373 10.80 -13.88 -11.52
CA SER A 373 11.12 -14.14 -12.92
C SER A 373 10.83 -15.60 -13.27
N ILE A 374 9.97 -15.81 -14.26
CA ILE A 374 9.64 -17.15 -14.75
C ILE A 374 10.79 -17.66 -15.60
N LYS A 375 11.45 -18.72 -15.13
CA LYS A 375 12.49 -19.41 -15.90
C LYS A 375 11.83 -20.38 -16.88
N ALA A 376 12.47 -20.58 -18.02
CA ALA A 376 12.06 -21.64 -18.93
C ALA A 376 12.34 -23.01 -18.28
N GLU A 377 11.37 -23.92 -18.38
CA GLU A 377 11.41 -25.26 -17.83
C GLU A 377 11.49 -26.30 -18.94
N TRP A 378 12.25 -27.37 -18.67
CA TRP A 378 12.37 -28.51 -19.57
C TRP A 378 11.38 -29.60 -19.17
N TYR A 379 10.63 -30.11 -20.14
CA TYR A 379 9.66 -31.19 -19.97
C TYR A 379 10.08 -32.36 -20.86
N ASP A 380 10.28 -33.54 -20.26
CA ASP A 380 10.81 -34.71 -20.95
C ASP A 380 9.83 -35.30 -21.98
N SER A 381 8.54 -35.21 -21.71
CA SER A 381 7.49 -35.69 -22.61
C SER A 381 6.19 -34.93 -22.39
N VAL A 382 5.69 -34.33 -23.46
CA VAL A 382 4.36 -33.73 -23.55
C VAL A 382 3.70 -34.22 -24.84
N THR A 383 2.36 -34.17 -24.93
CA THR A 383 1.67 -34.39 -26.19
C THR A 383 1.07 -33.10 -26.69
N ILE A 384 1.40 -32.73 -27.92
CA ILE A 384 0.89 -31.53 -28.59
C ILE A 384 -0.14 -31.95 -29.63
N TYR A 385 -1.28 -31.26 -29.59
CA TYR A 385 -2.34 -31.26 -30.58
C TYR A 385 -2.19 -30.03 -31.48
N PHE A 386 -2.23 -30.25 -32.79
CA PHE A 386 -2.41 -29.21 -33.79
C PHE A 386 -3.60 -29.55 -34.66
N SER A 387 -4.47 -28.57 -34.90
CA SER A 387 -5.50 -28.69 -35.93
C SER A 387 -5.59 -27.47 -36.80
N ASP A 388 -6.09 -27.67 -38.02
CA ASP A 388 -6.25 -26.64 -39.03
C ASP A 388 -7.54 -26.88 -39.83
N ILE A 389 -8.15 -25.80 -40.31
CA ILE A 389 -9.38 -25.87 -41.08
C ILE A 389 -9.05 -26.09 -42.56
N CYS A 390 -9.38 -27.28 -43.07
CA CYS A 390 -9.14 -27.62 -44.47
C CYS A 390 -9.94 -26.69 -45.39
N GLY A 391 -9.26 -25.93 -46.25
CA GLY A 391 -9.89 -25.02 -47.22
C GLY A 391 -10.27 -23.65 -46.64
N PHE A 392 -9.80 -23.29 -45.45
CA PHE A 392 -10.09 -22.01 -44.82
C PHE A 392 -9.73 -20.79 -45.68
N THR A 393 -8.62 -20.83 -46.43
CA THR A 393 -8.25 -19.74 -47.35
C THR A 393 -9.32 -19.49 -48.42
N ALA A 394 -9.93 -20.55 -48.95
CA ALA A 394 -11.02 -20.41 -49.92
C ALA A 394 -12.32 -19.94 -49.25
N LEU A 395 -12.62 -20.47 -48.07
CA LEU A 395 -13.79 -20.09 -47.27
C LEU A 395 -13.76 -18.61 -46.86
N SER A 396 -12.60 -18.14 -46.38
CA SER A 396 -12.38 -16.75 -45.98
C SER A 396 -12.37 -15.78 -47.17
N ALA A 397 -11.85 -16.19 -48.33
CA ALA A 397 -11.93 -15.39 -49.55
C ALA A 397 -13.37 -15.23 -50.08
N ALA A 398 -14.23 -16.20 -49.81
CA ALA A 398 -15.64 -16.21 -50.24
C ALA A 398 -16.62 -15.64 -49.20
N SER A 399 -16.14 -15.17 -48.06
CA SER A 399 -16.96 -14.69 -46.93
C SER A 399 -16.56 -13.27 -46.53
N THR A 400 -17.46 -12.51 -45.91
CA THR A 400 -17.09 -11.18 -45.41
C THR A 400 -16.22 -11.31 -44.15
N PRO A 401 -15.34 -10.33 -43.85
CA PRO A 401 -14.51 -10.37 -42.65
C PRO A 401 -15.30 -10.60 -41.35
N MET A 402 -16.50 -9.99 -41.23
CA MET A 402 -17.37 -10.18 -40.07
C MET A 402 -17.87 -11.62 -39.97
N GLN A 403 -18.28 -12.23 -41.09
CA GLN A 403 -18.71 -13.64 -41.14
C GLN A 403 -17.59 -14.62 -40.78
N VAL A 404 -16.35 -14.30 -41.17
CA VAL A 404 -15.17 -15.11 -40.80
C VAL A 404 -14.90 -15.01 -39.29
N VAL A 405 -15.00 -13.81 -38.72
CA VAL A 405 -14.85 -13.61 -37.26
C VAL A 405 -15.93 -14.37 -36.49
N ASP A 406 -17.20 -14.25 -36.89
CA ASP A 406 -18.30 -14.97 -36.25
C ASP A 406 -18.11 -16.50 -36.33
N LEU A 407 -17.67 -17.01 -37.49
CA LEU A 407 -17.37 -18.43 -37.66
C LEU A 407 -16.26 -18.92 -36.72
N LEU A 408 -15.15 -18.18 -36.63
CA LEU A 408 -14.03 -18.55 -35.76
C LEU A 408 -14.45 -18.47 -34.29
N ASN A 409 -15.20 -17.44 -33.90
CA ASN A 409 -15.72 -17.32 -32.53
C ASN A 409 -16.66 -18.47 -32.17
N ASP A 410 -17.61 -18.82 -33.05
CA ASP A 410 -18.52 -19.96 -32.83
C ASP A 410 -17.76 -21.27 -32.68
N LEU A 411 -16.80 -21.52 -33.58
CA LEU A 411 -16.01 -22.75 -33.58
C LEU A 411 -15.14 -22.84 -32.31
N TYR A 412 -14.42 -21.77 -31.98
CA TYR A 412 -13.54 -21.77 -30.82
C TYR A 412 -14.31 -21.75 -29.50
N THR A 413 -15.52 -21.21 -29.45
CA THR A 413 -16.39 -21.35 -28.26
C THR A 413 -16.76 -22.81 -28.02
N VAL A 414 -17.08 -23.55 -29.09
CA VAL A 414 -17.34 -25.00 -28.98
C VAL A 414 -16.08 -25.74 -28.56
N PHE A 415 -14.92 -25.42 -29.15
CA PHE A 415 -13.66 -26.09 -28.78
C PHE A 415 -13.29 -25.81 -27.33
N ASP A 416 -13.35 -24.55 -26.90
CA ASP A 416 -13.04 -24.12 -25.54
C ASP A 416 -13.94 -24.87 -24.52
N SER A 417 -15.24 -25.01 -24.80
CA SER A 417 -16.16 -25.79 -23.94
C SER A 417 -15.84 -27.28 -23.86
N ILE A 418 -15.20 -27.85 -24.88
CA ILE A 418 -14.82 -29.27 -24.92
C ILE A 418 -13.52 -29.47 -24.14
N ILE A 419 -12.52 -28.62 -24.37
CA ILE A 419 -11.20 -28.76 -23.73
C ILE A 419 -11.25 -28.55 -22.21
N ASP A 420 -12.21 -27.78 -21.70
CA ASP A 420 -12.42 -27.58 -20.25
C ASP A 420 -12.67 -28.89 -19.48
N ASN A 421 -13.07 -29.96 -20.18
CA ASN A 421 -13.30 -31.29 -19.59
C ASN A 421 -12.07 -32.21 -19.58
N PHE A 422 -10.93 -31.75 -20.12
CA PHE A 422 -9.70 -32.53 -20.24
C PHE A 422 -8.52 -31.83 -19.57
N ASP A 423 -7.53 -32.59 -19.13
CA ASP A 423 -6.29 -32.03 -18.57
C ASP A 423 -5.37 -31.53 -19.69
N VAL A 424 -5.70 -30.36 -20.23
CA VAL A 424 -5.03 -29.74 -21.37
C VAL A 424 -4.88 -28.22 -21.19
N TYR A 425 -3.86 -27.65 -21.82
CA TYR A 425 -3.59 -26.22 -21.83
C TYR A 425 -3.64 -25.67 -23.26
N LYS A 426 -4.41 -24.60 -23.46
CA LYS A 426 -4.50 -23.84 -24.71
C LYS A 426 -3.31 -22.89 -24.82
N VAL A 427 -2.50 -23.04 -25.85
CA VAL A 427 -1.27 -22.24 -26.02
C VAL A 427 -1.59 -20.92 -26.73
N GLU A 428 -1.61 -20.92 -28.06
CA GLU A 428 -1.99 -19.78 -28.88
C GLU A 428 -2.62 -20.28 -30.18
N THR A 429 -3.61 -19.55 -30.69
CA THR A 429 -4.17 -19.78 -32.02
C THR A 429 -3.42 -18.96 -33.06
N ILE A 430 -2.92 -19.60 -34.10
CA ILE A 430 -2.24 -18.92 -35.22
C ILE A 430 -3.16 -18.99 -36.44
N GLY A 431 -3.96 -17.94 -36.65
CA GLY A 431 -4.93 -17.91 -37.74
C GLY A 431 -6.06 -18.93 -37.54
N ASP A 432 -6.19 -19.87 -38.47
CA ASP A 432 -7.12 -21.00 -38.47
C ASP A 432 -6.58 -22.25 -37.75
N ALA A 433 -5.37 -22.16 -37.21
CA ALA A 433 -4.76 -23.26 -36.46
C ALA A 433 -5.07 -23.16 -34.96
N TYR A 434 -5.49 -24.29 -34.37
CA TYR A 434 -5.76 -24.46 -32.94
C TYR A 434 -4.71 -25.38 -32.31
N MET A 435 -4.00 -24.88 -31.30
CA MET A 435 -2.90 -25.57 -30.63
C MET A 435 -3.22 -25.81 -29.16
N VAL A 436 -3.12 -27.07 -28.74
CA VAL A 436 -3.37 -27.52 -27.37
C VAL A 436 -2.28 -28.48 -26.95
N VAL A 437 -1.90 -28.49 -25.67
CA VAL A 437 -0.87 -29.37 -25.13
C VAL A 437 -1.33 -29.99 -23.81
N SER A 438 -0.91 -31.22 -23.52
CA SER A 438 -1.04 -31.84 -22.20
C SER A 438 0.32 -32.27 -21.67
N GLY A 439 0.45 -32.37 -20.34
CA GLY A 439 1.70 -32.65 -19.65
C GLY A 439 2.50 -31.39 -19.26
N LEU A 440 1.90 -30.20 -19.42
CA LEU A 440 2.43 -28.93 -18.93
C LEU A 440 1.28 -27.98 -18.51
N PRO A 441 1.53 -26.99 -17.63
CA PRO A 441 2.77 -26.77 -16.87
C PRO A 441 2.98 -27.80 -15.75
N VAL A 442 1.95 -28.60 -15.43
CA VAL A 442 2.06 -29.71 -14.47
C VAL A 442 2.22 -30.99 -15.27
N THR A 443 3.25 -31.78 -14.96
CA THR A 443 3.48 -33.08 -15.60
C THR A 443 2.46 -34.10 -15.10
N ASN A 444 1.88 -34.88 -16.02
CA ASN A 444 0.85 -35.88 -15.71
C ASN A 444 1.29 -37.31 -16.12
N GLY A 445 2.60 -37.57 -16.19
CA GLY A 445 3.14 -38.87 -16.59
C GLY A 445 2.78 -39.19 -18.05
N THR A 446 2.34 -40.42 -18.37
CA THR A 446 1.92 -40.79 -19.73
C THR A 446 0.49 -40.37 -20.08
N LEU A 447 -0.23 -39.76 -19.13
CA LEU A 447 -1.64 -39.39 -19.31
C LEU A 447 -1.80 -38.31 -20.38
N HIS A 448 -0.79 -37.47 -20.61
CA HIS A 448 -0.83 -36.41 -21.62
C HIS A 448 -1.29 -36.92 -23.00
N ALA A 449 -0.84 -38.10 -23.42
CA ALA A 449 -1.20 -38.66 -24.72
C ALA A 449 -2.66 -39.11 -24.74
N ARG A 450 -3.14 -39.69 -23.63
CA ARG A 450 -4.52 -40.16 -23.47
C ARG A 450 -5.51 -39.00 -23.46
N GLU A 451 -5.21 -37.94 -22.71
CA GLU A 451 -6.07 -36.75 -22.62
C GLU A 451 -6.20 -36.07 -23.99
N ILE A 452 -5.07 -35.88 -24.69
CA ILE A 452 -5.09 -35.29 -26.04
C ILE A 452 -5.82 -36.20 -27.05
N ALA A 453 -5.63 -37.52 -27.00
CA ALA A 453 -6.32 -38.45 -27.90
C ALA A 453 -7.85 -38.41 -27.70
N ARG A 454 -8.32 -38.42 -26.45
CA ARG A 454 -9.76 -38.31 -26.12
C ARG A 454 -10.35 -36.97 -26.53
N MET A 455 -9.66 -35.87 -26.20
CA MET A 455 -10.02 -34.53 -26.63
C MET A 455 -10.13 -34.45 -28.15
N SER A 456 -9.18 -35.04 -28.89
CA SER A 456 -9.18 -35.02 -30.36
C SER A 456 -10.39 -35.74 -30.97
N LEU A 457 -10.80 -36.87 -30.39
CA LEU A 457 -12.01 -37.59 -30.81
C LEU A 457 -13.27 -36.76 -30.54
N ALA A 458 -13.37 -36.14 -29.37
CA ALA A 458 -14.51 -35.29 -29.00
C ALA A 458 -14.61 -34.04 -29.89
N LEU A 459 -13.48 -33.35 -30.14
CA LEU A 459 -13.42 -32.20 -31.04
C LEU A 459 -13.84 -32.58 -32.47
N LEU A 460 -13.38 -33.73 -32.95
CA LEU A 460 -13.73 -34.20 -34.29
C LEU A 460 -15.24 -34.51 -34.43
N ASP A 461 -15.86 -35.17 -33.44
CA ASP A 461 -17.32 -35.39 -33.40
C ASP A 461 -18.10 -34.07 -33.32
N ALA A 462 -17.62 -33.09 -32.55
CA ALA A 462 -18.24 -31.77 -32.48
C ALA A 462 -18.20 -31.04 -33.83
N VAL A 463 -17.08 -31.12 -34.56
CA VAL A 463 -16.96 -30.55 -35.91
C VAL A 463 -17.94 -31.21 -36.89
N PHE A 464 -18.19 -32.52 -36.77
CA PHE A 464 -19.20 -33.20 -37.61
C PHE A 464 -20.60 -32.62 -37.43
N ARG A 465 -20.93 -32.12 -36.23
CA ARG A 465 -22.24 -31.55 -35.90
C ARG A 465 -22.30 -30.04 -36.09
N PHE A 466 -21.16 -29.39 -36.24
CA PHE A 466 -21.04 -27.94 -36.38
C PHE A 466 -21.55 -27.47 -37.75
N LYS A 467 -22.39 -26.43 -37.75
CA LYS A 467 -22.93 -25.82 -38.98
C LYS A 467 -22.46 -24.37 -39.11
N ILE A 468 -21.96 -24.02 -40.29
CA ILE A 468 -21.52 -22.66 -40.60
C ILE A 468 -22.76 -21.76 -40.78
N ARG A 469 -22.95 -20.78 -39.90
CA ARG A 469 -24.14 -19.92 -39.85
C ARG A 469 -24.50 -19.25 -41.19
N HIS A 470 -23.49 -18.74 -41.89
CA HIS A 470 -23.65 -18.04 -43.17
C HIS A 470 -23.60 -18.98 -44.39
N ARG A 471 -23.24 -20.26 -44.20
CA ARG A 471 -23.11 -21.30 -45.25
C ARG A 471 -23.50 -22.68 -44.72
N PRO A 472 -24.78 -22.91 -44.36
CA PRO A 472 -25.21 -24.10 -43.62
C PRO A 472 -25.06 -25.42 -44.38
N ASN A 473 -24.88 -25.37 -45.70
CA ASN A 473 -24.68 -26.55 -46.56
C ASN A 473 -23.20 -26.96 -46.69
N ASP A 474 -22.27 -26.09 -46.28
CA ASP A 474 -20.84 -26.39 -46.33
C ASP A 474 -20.41 -27.05 -45.01
N GLN A 475 -19.83 -28.25 -45.10
CA GLN A 475 -19.31 -28.96 -43.94
C GLN A 475 -17.89 -28.49 -43.62
N LEU A 476 -17.68 -28.06 -42.37
CA LEU A 476 -16.34 -27.75 -41.87
C LEU A 476 -15.50 -29.03 -41.79
N LYS A 477 -14.29 -29.00 -42.34
CA LYS A 477 -13.36 -30.13 -42.34
C LYS A 477 -12.15 -29.78 -41.51
N LEU A 478 -11.96 -30.48 -40.40
CA LEU A 478 -10.79 -30.32 -39.54
C LEU A 478 -9.74 -31.38 -39.89
N ARG A 479 -8.47 -30.99 -39.97
CA ARG A 479 -7.34 -31.94 -39.97
C ARG A 479 -6.61 -31.83 -38.65
N ILE A 480 -6.25 -32.97 -38.05
CA ILE A 480 -5.65 -33.03 -36.73
C ILE A 480 -4.31 -33.79 -36.82
N GLY A 481 -3.28 -33.25 -36.17
CA GLY A 481 -1.98 -33.89 -35.97
C GLY A 481 -1.59 -33.92 -34.50
N ILE A 482 -1.08 -35.06 -34.05
CA ILE A 482 -0.68 -35.28 -32.65
C ILE A 482 0.73 -35.88 -32.61
N HIS A 483 1.60 -35.28 -31.81
CA HIS A 483 2.94 -35.80 -31.56
C HIS A 483 3.34 -35.62 -30.08
N SER A 484 4.14 -36.57 -29.59
CA SER A 484 4.64 -36.60 -28.22
C SER A 484 6.16 -36.54 -28.22
N GLY A 485 6.72 -35.72 -27.35
CA GLY A 485 8.16 -35.53 -27.26
C GLY A 485 8.55 -34.44 -26.26
N PRO A 486 9.85 -34.21 -26.06
CA PRO A 486 10.34 -33.23 -25.11
C PRO A 486 10.14 -31.78 -25.60
N VAL A 487 9.91 -30.85 -24.68
CA VAL A 487 9.80 -29.41 -24.98
C VAL A 487 10.44 -28.57 -23.88
N CYS A 488 10.88 -27.37 -24.26
CA CYS A 488 11.18 -26.30 -23.33
C CYS A 488 10.01 -25.31 -23.34
N ALA A 489 9.43 -24.98 -22.19
CA ALA A 489 8.33 -24.03 -22.11
C ALA A 489 8.66 -22.87 -21.16
N GLY A 490 8.18 -21.66 -21.49
CA GLY A 490 8.47 -20.47 -20.69
C GLY A 490 7.65 -19.25 -21.13
N VAL A 491 7.69 -18.20 -20.32
CA VAL A 491 6.97 -16.95 -20.65
C VAL A 491 7.84 -16.01 -21.46
N VAL A 492 7.29 -15.54 -22.58
CA VAL A 492 7.94 -14.58 -23.49
C VAL A 492 7.20 -13.25 -23.44
N GLY A 493 7.96 -12.16 -23.37
CA GLY A 493 7.46 -10.78 -23.42
C GLY A 493 7.11 -10.20 -22.06
N LEU A 494 7.43 -8.91 -21.86
CA LEU A 494 7.16 -8.19 -20.61
C LEU A 494 5.79 -7.49 -20.59
N LYS A 495 5.33 -6.98 -21.75
CA LYS A 495 4.06 -6.23 -21.86
C LYS A 495 2.85 -7.13 -22.14
N MET A 496 3.06 -8.21 -22.87
CA MET A 496 2.03 -9.21 -23.20
C MET A 496 2.65 -10.59 -22.96
N PRO A 497 2.71 -11.05 -21.69
CA PRO A 497 3.33 -12.33 -21.36
C PRO A 497 2.55 -13.47 -22.00
N ARG A 498 3.25 -14.36 -22.70
CA ARG A 498 2.68 -15.53 -23.37
C ARG A 498 3.46 -16.77 -22.97
N TYR A 499 2.75 -17.84 -22.61
CA TYR A 499 3.40 -19.11 -22.29
C TYR A 499 3.67 -19.87 -23.59
N CYS A 500 4.93 -19.84 -24.04
CA CYS A 500 5.36 -20.38 -25.32
C CYS A 500 6.09 -21.71 -25.15
N LEU A 501 5.95 -22.60 -26.15
CA LEU A 501 6.68 -23.86 -26.23
C LEU A 501 7.76 -23.78 -27.32
N PHE A 502 8.93 -24.34 -27.03
CA PHE A 502 10.08 -24.41 -27.91
C PHE A 502 10.59 -25.85 -28.00
N GLY A 503 10.93 -26.27 -29.22
CA GLY A 503 11.54 -27.57 -29.46
C GLY A 503 11.10 -28.21 -30.78
N ASP A 504 11.82 -29.25 -31.18
CA ASP A 504 11.51 -30.03 -32.39
C ASP A 504 10.13 -30.69 -32.33
N THR A 505 9.62 -30.98 -31.13
CA THR A 505 8.28 -31.54 -30.91
C THR A 505 7.18 -30.62 -31.45
N VAL A 506 7.30 -29.29 -31.31
CA VAL A 506 6.32 -28.33 -31.87
C VAL A 506 6.30 -28.41 -33.40
N ASN A 507 7.49 -28.41 -34.02
CA ASN A 507 7.66 -28.49 -35.47
C ASN A 507 7.16 -29.82 -36.04
N THR A 508 7.46 -30.93 -35.36
CA THR A 508 7.00 -32.26 -35.76
C THR A 508 5.48 -32.36 -35.63
N SER A 509 4.88 -31.81 -34.57
CA SER A 509 3.42 -31.77 -34.40
C SER A 509 2.71 -30.99 -35.51
N SER A 510 3.23 -29.82 -35.89
CA SER A 510 2.71 -29.07 -37.04
C SER A 510 2.88 -29.83 -38.37
N ARG A 511 3.93 -30.64 -38.53
CA ARG A 511 4.10 -31.52 -39.70
C ARG A 511 3.14 -32.69 -39.70
N MET A 512 2.80 -33.23 -38.52
CA MET A 512 1.74 -34.24 -38.38
C MET A 512 0.41 -33.66 -38.85
N GLU A 513 0.07 -32.43 -38.46
CA GLU A 513 -1.18 -31.78 -38.88
C GLU A 513 -1.20 -31.52 -40.39
N SER A 514 -0.15 -30.88 -40.92
CA SER A 514 -0.10 -30.48 -42.33
C SER A 514 -0.08 -31.65 -43.32
N ASN A 515 0.49 -32.80 -42.93
CA ASN A 515 0.43 -34.05 -43.70
C ASN A 515 -0.81 -34.91 -43.39
N GLY A 516 -1.69 -34.44 -42.50
CA GLY A 516 -2.93 -35.13 -42.13
C GLY A 516 -3.96 -35.14 -43.27
N MET A 517 -5.02 -35.92 -43.09
CA MET A 517 -6.16 -35.96 -44.00
C MET A 517 -7.37 -35.26 -43.35
N PRO A 518 -8.25 -34.65 -44.16
CA PRO A 518 -9.49 -34.07 -43.65
C PRO A 518 -10.30 -35.09 -42.86
N LEU A 519 -10.82 -34.66 -41.71
CA LEU A 519 -11.65 -35.43 -40.78
C LEU A 519 -10.96 -36.68 -40.22
N ARG A 520 -9.63 -36.67 -40.12
CA ARG A 520 -8.85 -37.75 -39.48
C ARG A 520 -7.84 -37.19 -38.48
N ILE A 521 -7.49 -38.03 -37.51
CA ILE A 521 -6.51 -37.74 -36.46
C ILE A 521 -5.20 -38.45 -36.78
N HIS A 522 -4.18 -37.68 -37.16
CA HIS A 522 -2.87 -38.18 -37.56
C HIS A 522 -1.92 -38.27 -36.36
N VAL A 523 -1.36 -39.44 -36.10
CA VAL A 523 -0.60 -39.74 -34.88
C VAL A 523 0.83 -40.18 -35.22
N SER A 524 1.79 -39.60 -34.52
CA SER A 524 3.22 -39.92 -34.66
C SER A 524 3.57 -41.26 -34.02
N PRO A 525 4.69 -41.93 -34.40
CA PRO A 525 5.07 -43.21 -33.81
C PRO A 525 5.29 -43.13 -32.29
N PHE A 526 5.90 -42.05 -31.79
CA PHE A 526 6.09 -41.84 -30.36
C PHE A 526 4.77 -41.74 -29.59
N THR A 527 3.80 -40.98 -30.10
CA THR A 527 2.46 -40.93 -29.47
C THR A 527 1.77 -42.28 -29.53
N GLN A 528 1.91 -42.99 -30.64
CA GLN A 528 1.29 -44.30 -30.83
C GLN A 528 1.81 -45.32 -29.82
N GLU A 529 3.12 -45.34 -29.54
CA GLU A 529 3.72 -46.20 -28.51
C GLU A 529 3.10 -45.95 -27.12
N ILE A 530 2.96 -44.66 -26.75
CA ILE A 530 2.34 -44.28 -25.48
C ILE A 530 0.85 -44.70 -25.46
N LEU A 531 0.11 -44.49 -26.54
CA LEU A 531 -1.32 -44.86 -26.61
C LEU A 531 -1.53 -46.38 -26.56
N LEU A 532 -0.65 -47.16 -27.18
CA LEU A 532 -0.71 -48.62 -27.14
C LEU A 532 -0.53 -49.16 -25.71
N SER A 533 0.26 -48.50 -24.87
CA SER A 533 0.48 -48.91 -23.49
C SER A 533 -0.81 -48.96 -22.65
N PHE A 534 -1.86 -48.22 -23.05
CA PHE A 534 -3.16 -48.21 -22.37
C PHE A 534 -4.10 -49.35 -22.82
N GLY A 535 -3.90 -49.94 -24.00
CA GLY A 535 -4.72 -51.05 -24.51
C GLY A 535 -6.17 -50.72 -24.88
N THR A 536 -6.58 -49.44 -24.83
CA THR A 536 -7.95 -48.99 -25.10
C THR A 536 -8.13 -48.33 -26.46
N PHE A 537 -7.07 -47.81 -27.09
CA PHE A 537 -7.16 -47.04 -28.34
C PHE A 537 -7.08 -47.91 -29.60
N HIS A 538 -7.87 -47.56 -30.61
CA HIS A 538 -7.84 -48.17 -31.94
C HIS A 538 -7.01 -47.31 -32.90
N LEU A 539 -5.87 -47.85 -33.32
CA LEU A 539 -4.90 -47.19 -34.19
C LEU A 539 -4.74 -48.01 -35.49
N GLU A 540 -4.72 -47.34 -36.63
CA GLU A 540 -4.50 -47.93 -37.96
C GLU A 540 -3.19 -47.42 -38.56
N MET A 541 -2.37 -48.31 -39.11
CA MET A 541 -1.13 -47.90 -39.78
C MET A 541 -1.43 -47.16 -41.08
N ARG A 542 -0.94 -45.93 -41.22
CA ARG A 542 -1.06 -45.14 -42.46
C ARG A 542 0.00 -45.54 -43.48
N GLY A 543 1.22 -45.84 -43.01
CA GLY A 543 2.40 -46.07 -43.85
C GLY A 543 3.44 -44.94 -43.75
N PRO A 544 4.49 -44.99 -44.61
CA PRO A 544 5.57 -44.01 -44.63
C PRO A 544 5.10 -42.65 -45.17
N VAL A 545 5.43 -41.58 -44.45
CA VAL A 545 5.15 -40.19 -44.82
C VAL A 545 6.46 -39.42 -44.83
N GLU A 546 6.78 -38.76 -45.94
CA GLU A 546 7.96 -37.90 -46.07
C GLU A 546 7.77 -36.61 -45.26
N MET A 547 8.63 -36.39 -44.27
CA MET A 547 8.63 -35.18 -43.46
C MET A 547 9.95 -34.42 -43.63
N LYS A 548 9.82 -33.13 -43.99
CA LYS A 548 10.97 -32.25 -44.21
C LYS A 548 11.91 -32.27 -42.99
N GLY A 549 13.16 -32.70 -43.19
CA GLY A 549 14.18 -32.76 -42.13
C GLY A 549 14.12 -33.97 -41.19
N LYS A 550 13.16 -34.89 -41.38
CA LYS A 550 13.07 -36.18 -40.64
C LYS A 550 13.13 -37.40 -41.58
N GLY A 551 12.92 -37.20 -42.89
CA GLY A 551 12.86 -38.29 -43.87
C GLY A 551 11.52 -39.02 -43.82
N SER A 552 11.52 -40.27 -44.25
CA SER A 552 10.34 -41.13 -44.25
C SER A 552 10.01 -41.63 -42.84
N VAL A 553 8.84 -41.24 -42.32
CA VAL A 553 8.37 -41.63 -40.97
C VAL A 553 7.09 -42.44 -41.09
N THR A 554 7.04 -43.62 -40.48
CA THR A 554 5.80 -44.42 -40.40
C THR A 554 4.85 -43.81 -39.38
N THR A 555 3.62 -43.57 -39.80
CA THR A 555 2.60 -42.86 -39.00
C THR A 555 1.29 -43.64 -38.92
N TYR A 556 0.39 -43.18 -38.05
CA TYR A 556 -0.84 -43.90 -37.70
C TYR A 556 -2.07 -42.98 -37.71
N TRP A 557 -3.25 -43.56 -37.91
CA TRP A 557 -4.54 -42.91 -37.72
C TRP A 557 -5.14 -43.35 -36.38
N LEU A 558 -5.60 -42.40 -35.57
CA LEU A 558 -6.44 -42.72 -34.42
C LEU A 558 -7.90 -42.79 -34.86
N LEU A 559 -8.53 -43.95 -34.65
CA LEU A 559 -9.92 -44.22 -35.07
C LEU A 559 -10.92 -44.12 -33.91
N GLY A 560 -10.49 -44.37 -32.68
CA GLY A 560 -11.40 -44.40 -31.54
C GLY A 560 -10.78 -44.98 -30.27
N GLU A 561 -11.61 -45.17 -29.26
CA GLU A 561 -11.29 -45.78 -27.98
C GLU A 561 -12.41 -46.76 -27.58
N LYS A 562 -12.05 -47.90 -27.00
CA LYS A 562 -13.01 -48.87 -26.43
C LYS A 562 -13.91 -48.16 -25.41
N ASP A 563 -15.21 -48.43 -25.50
CA ASP A 563 -16.26 -47.86 -24.65
C ASP A 563 -16.43 -46.32 -24.72
N SER A 564 -15.84 -45.67 -25.72
CA SER A 564 -16.03 -44.23 -25.97
C SER A 564 -17.25 -43.95 -26.87
N PRO A 565 -18.09 -42.95 -26.55
CA PRO A 565 -19.20 -42.54 -27.42
C PRO A 565 -18.74 -41.80 -28.69
N TYR A 566 -17.44 -41.48 -28.81
CA TYR A 566 -16.88 -40.64 -29.88
C TYR A 566 -16.11 -41.42 -30.97
N ASN A 567 -16.42 -42.70 -31.15
CA ASN A 567 -15.75 -43.55 -32.15
C ASN A 567 -16.04 -43.10 -33.59
N ILE A 568 -15.00 -43.01 -34.42
CA ILE A 568 -15.12 -42.58 -35.83
C ILE A 568 -15.74 -43.72 -36.65
N GLN A 569 -17.00 -43.58 -37.07
CA GLN A 569 -17.67 -44.54 -37.96
C GLN A 569 -17.13 -44.38 -39.40
N GLN A 570 -16.57 -45.45 -39.97
CA GLN A 570 -16.16 -45.46 -41.38
C GLN A 570 -17.40 -45.51 -42.30
N GLN A 571 -17.57 -44.52 -43.19
CA GLN A 571 -18.53 -44.62 -44.29
C GLN A 571 -18.06 -45.72 -45.27
N GLY A 572 -18.92 -46.72 -45.50
CA GLY A 572 -18.65 -47.87 -46.36
C GLY A 572 -18.51 -47.50 -47.84
N ASN A 573 -17.43 -47.97 -48.45
CA ASN A 573 -17.19 -47.88 -49.89
C ASN A 573 -17.64 -49.21 -50.54
N ASN A 574 -18.92 -49.32 -50.91
CA ASN A 574 -19.40 -50.39 -51.80
C ASN A 574 -19.51 -49.82 -53.22
N GLN A 575 -18.56 -50.17 -54.09
CA GLN A 575 -18.79 -50.19 -55.53
C GLN A 575 -18.64 -51.63 -56.03
N PRO A 576 -19.59 -52.16 -56.84
CA PRO A 576 -19.54 -53.53 -57.33
C PRO A 576 -18.56 -53.67 -58.49
N THR A 577 -17.84 -54.79 -58.48
CA THR A 577 -17.01 -55.31 -59.57
C THR A 577 -17.82 -55.59 -60.83
N VAL A 578 -17.37 -55.06 -61.98
CA VAL A 578 -17.68 -55.64 -63.30
C VAL A 578 -16.40 -55.68 -64.14
N SER A 579 -16.17 -56.83 -64.75
CA SER A 579 -14.99 -57.27 -65.48
C SER A 579 -14.93 -56.85 -66.96
N ALA A 580 -13.70 -56.69 -67.44
CA ALA A 580 -13.16 -56.92 -68.79
C ALA A 580 -13.49 -55.97 -69.96
N GLY A 581 -12.41 -55.45 -70.57
CA GLY A 581 -12.39 -54.88 -71.93
C GLY A 581 -11.33 -53.79 -72.14
N SER A 582 -10.19 -54.13 -72.74
CA SER A 582 -9.22 -53.17 -73.34
C SER A 582 -9.51 -53.00 -74.84
N PRO A 583 -8.78 -52.15 -75.60
CA PRO A 583 -8.41 -50.73 -75.40
C PRO A 583 -8.83 -49.88 -76.65
N ILE A 584 -8.60 -48.56 -76.67
CA ILE A 584 -8.21 -47.78 -77.88
C ILE A 584 -7.74 -46.37 -77.46
N ALA A 585 -6.75 -45.89 -78.21
CA ALA A 585 -5.94 -44.70 -78.00
C ALA A 585 -6.65 -43.37 -78.36
N THR A 586 -5.94 -42.28 -78.01
CA THR A 586 -5.40 -41.23 -78.91
C THR A 586 -5.78 -39.76 -78.62
N VAL A 587 -4.72 -38.93 -78.67
CA VAL A 587 -4.61 -37.52 -79.13
C VAL A 587 -5.03 -36.36 -78.20
N THR A 588 -3.99 -35.67 -77.68
CA THR A 588 -3.89 -34.21 -77.47
C THR A 588 -3.94 -33.44 -78.78
N PRO A 589 -4.41 -32.18 -78.83
CA PRO A 589 -3.43 -31.07 -78.94
C PRO A 589 -3.85 -29.80 -78.16
N THR A 590 -2.95 -29.05 -77.51
CA THR A 590 -2.17 -27.88 -78.03
C THR A 590 -2.99 -26.97 -78.96
N THR A 591 -3.06 -25.64 -78.76
CA THR A 591 -2.12 -24.54 -79.11
C THR A 591 -2.98 -23.26 -79.02
N SER A 592 -2.56 -22.00 -78.97
CA SER A 592 -1.34 -21.24 -78.71
C SER A 592 -1.71 -19.74 -78.89
N THR A 593 -0.87 -18.83 -78.36
CA THR A 593 -0.50 -17.51 -78.96
C THR A 593 -1.61 -16.44 -79.15
N ALA A 594 -1.42 -15.12 -79.12
CA ALA A 594 -0.25 -14.25 -79.30
C ALA A 594 -0.67 -12.80 -78.87
N VAL A 595 0.23 -12.01 -78.25
CA VAL A 595 0.95 -10.82 -78.81
C VAL A 595 0.17 -9.48 -78.69
N THR A 596 0.56 -8.57 -77.77
CA THR A 596 1.44 -7.36 -77.93
C THR A 596 0.72 -6.18 -78.61
N THR A 597 0.62 -4.95 -78.06
CA THR A 597 1.68 -3.90 -78.09
C THR A 597 1.40 -2.63 -77.24
N SER A 598 2.52 -2.04 -76.77
CA SER A 598 2.89 -0.61 -76.55
C SER A 598 1.99 0.29 -75.66
N ALA A 599 2.41 0.76 -74.47
CA ALA A 599 3.54 1.64 -74.06
C ALA A 599 3.25 3.15 -74.19
N ILE A 600 3.23 3.86 -73.05
CA ILE A 600 3.77 5.21 -72.77
C ILE A 600 3.87 5.36 -71.22
N SER A 601 5.06 5.74 -70.75
CA SER A 601 5.45 6.15 -69.39
C SER A 601 6.22 7.46 -69.55
N PRO A 602 6.30 8.40 -68.57
CA PRO A 602 6.97 8.22 -67.26
C PRO A 602 6.20 8.91 -66.10
N ILE A 603 6.45 8.73 -64.80
CA ILE A 603 7.66 9.01 -64.00
C ILE A 603 7.49 8.28 -62.64
N SER A 604 8.56 7.65 -62.17
CA SER A 604 8.70 6.91 -60.89
C SER A 604 8.56 7.80 -59.64
N PRO A 605 8.20 7.22 -58.49
CA PRO A 605 9.25 6.78 -57.56
C PRO A 605 9.07 5.33 -57.06
N GLU A 606 10.17 4.81 -56.54
CA GLU A 606 10.50 3.42 -56.21
C GLU A 606 9.46 2.60 -55.40
N PRO A 607 9.43 1.26 -55.59
CA PRO A 607 8.47 0.38 -54.94
C PRO A 607 8.89 0.02 -53.51
N LYS A 608 8.03 0.32 -52.54
CA LYS A 608 8.06 -0.36 -51.23
C LYS A 608 7.70 -1.84 -51.44
N SER A 609 8.72 -2.69 -51.33
CA SER A 609 8.63 -4.14 -51.20
C SER A 609 7.61 -4.52 -50.11
N SER A 610 6.37 -4.84 -50.50
CA SER A 610 5.39 -5.51 -49.65
C SER A 610 5.61 -7.02 -49.75
N ARG A 611 6.73 -7.49 -49.17
CA ARG A 611 6.88 -8.90 -48.81
C ARG A 611 5.83 -9.22 -47.74
N LYS A 612 4.74 -9.90 -48.15
CA LYS A 612 3.91 -10.67 -47.21
C LYS A 612 4.79 -11.74 -46.57
N LEU A 613 5.36 -11.43 -45.41
CA LEU A 613 5.96 -12.45 -44.54
C LEU A 613 4.83 -13.33 -44.02
N SER A 614 4.78 -14.57 -44.51
CA SER A 614 4.10 -15.66 -43.82
C SER A 614 4.75 -15.84 -42.45
N LEU A 615 3.99 -15.65 -41.38
CA LEU A 615 4.40 -15.87 -39.98
C LEU A 615 4.75 -17.34 -39.66
N LYS A 616 4.66 -18.27 -40.64
CA LYS A 616 5.09 -19.67 -40.48
C LYS A 616 6.62 -19.86 -40.44
N ASN A 617 7.41 -18.80 -40.65
CA ASN A 617 8.88 -18.89 -40.72
C ASN A 617 9.62 -18.36 -39.47
N LEU A 618 8.94 -18.06 -38.36
CA LEU A 618 9.60 -17.54 -37.15
C LEU A 618 10.10 -18.61 -36.16
N ILE A 619 10.12 -19.88 -36.56
CA ILE A 619 10.83 -20.94 -35.83
C ILE A 619 11.99 -21.42 -36.71
N HIS A 620 13.09 -20.65 -36.71
CA HIS A 620 14.39 -21.08 -37.18
C HIS A 620 15.49 -20.57 -36.26
#